data_AF-Q0JB93-F1
#
_entry.id   AF-Q0JB93-F1
#
_cell.length_a   1.000
_cell.length_b   1.000
_cell.length_c   1.000
_cell.angle_alpha   90.00
_cell.angle_beta   90.00
_cell.angle_gamma   90.00
#
_symmetry.space_group_name_H-M   'P 1'
#
loop_
_entity.id
_entity.type
_entity.pdbx_description
1 polymer ?
#
loop_
_entity_poly.entity_id
_entity_poly.type
_entity_poly.pdbx_seq_one_letter_code
_entity_poly.pdbx_strand_id
1 'polypeptide(L)'
;IMLDADFQPRISDFGLYLLLNPAAAQQMLEASAMQGYKAPELIKMREATRESDIYSLGVILLEMLAQKEAANSSSPNARDIHLPSSFKDLVLERKISDAFSSELVKQSKNSGKEQNLNAFFELATACCNPSPSLRPDTKRILKMLEEISR
;
A
#
# COMPACT_ATOMS: atom_id res chain seq x y z
N ILE A 1 -10.56 -6.81 -6.83
CA ILE A 1 -10.89 -7.83 -5.81
C ILE A 1 -12.39 -7.76 -5.57
N MET A 2 -13.09 -8.88 -5.65
CA MET A 2 -14.50 -9.00 -5.31
C MET A 2 -14.64 -9.74 -3.98
N LEU A 3 -15.74 -9.53 -3.28
CA LEU A 3 -16.12 -10.30 -2.09
C LEU A 3 -17.35 -11.13 -2.45
N ASP A 4 -17.38 -12.40 -2.06
CA ASP A 4 -18.60 -13.20 -2.17
C ASP A 4 -19.53 -13.00 -0.96
N ALA A 5 -20.62 -13.78 -0.91
CA ALA A 5 -21.62 -13.70 0.15
C ALA A 5 -21.05 -13.97 1.57
N ASP A 6 -19.91 -14.67 1.64
CA ASP A 6 -19.23 -15.03 2.90
C ASP A 6 -18.03 -14.10 3.19
N PHE A 7 -17.97 -12.94 2.52
CA PHE A 7 -16.87 -11.97 2.59
C PHE A 7 -15.49 -12.57 2.23
N GLN A 8 -15.46 -13.67 1.47
CA GLN A 8 -14.20 -14.25 1.02
C GLN A 8 -13.69 -13.50 -0.21
N PRO A 9 -12.40 -13.08 -0.22
CA PRO A 9 -11.83 -12.34 -1.32
C PRO A 9 -11.65 -13.23 -2.56
N ARG A 10 -12.05 -12.71 -3.71
CA ARG A 10 -11.88 -13.32 -5.04
C ARG A 10 -11.15 -12.36 -5.96
N ILE A 11 -10.19 -12.87 -6.71
CA ILE A 11 -9.44 -12.08 -7.69
C ILE A 11 -10.20 -12.11 -9.02
N SER A 12 -10.62 -10.94 -9.50
CA SER A 12 -11.17 -10.73 -10.85
C SER A 12 -10.14 -10.00 -11.72
N ASP A 13 -10.39 -9.96 -13.03
CA ASP A 13 -9.76 -9.02 -13.97
C ASP A 13 -8.23 -9.13 -14.14
N PHE A 14 -7.58 -10.12 -13.53
CA PHE A 14 -6.12 -10.31 -13.55
C PHE A 14 -5.54 -10.62 -14.95
N GLY A 15 -6.39 -10.96 -15.92
CA GLY A 15 -6.01 -11.23 -17.32
C GLY A 15 -6.39 -10.14 -18.31
N LEU A 16 -7.07 -9.06 -17.88
CA LEU A 16 -7.58 -8.05 -18.83
C LEU A 16 -6.47 -7.39 -19.65
N TYR A 17 -5.28 -7.22 -19.08
CA TYR A 17 -4.15 -6.61 -19.79
C TYR A 17 -3.72 -7.40 -21.05
N LEU A 18 -4.00 -8.70 -21.11
CA LEU A 18 -3.69 -9.55 -22.26
C LEU A 18 -4.60 -9.25 -23.46
N LEU A 19 -5.77 -8.66 -23.22
CA LEU A 19 -6.72 -8.26 -24.27
C LEU A 19 -6.49 -6.83 -24.75
N LEU A 20 -5.71 -6.05 -24.03
CA LEU A 20 -5.42 -4.66 -24.35
C LEU A 20 -4.33 -4.57 -25.40
N ASN A 21 -4.48 -3.62 -26.32
CA ASN A 21 -3.35 -3.20 -27.13
C ASN A 21 -2.28 -2.52 -26.23
N PRO A 22 -1.02 -2.42 -26.68
CA PRO A 22 0.05 -1.85 -25.86
C PRO A 22 -0.21 -0.43 -25.34
N ALA A 23 -0.93 0.41 -26.09
CA ALA A 23 -1.26 1.78 -25.66
C ALA A 23 -2.28 1.78 -24.52
N ALA A 24 -3.35 0.99 -24.63
CA ALA A 24 -4.36 0.86 -23.59
C ALA A 24 -3.78 0.21 -22.31
N ALA A 25 -2.91 -0.80 -22.46
CA ALA A 25 -2.21 -1.40 -21.33
C ALA A 25 -1.31 -0.37 -20.60
N GLN A 26 -0.66 0.52 -21.36
CA GLN A 26 0.15 1.58 -20.78
C GLN A 26 -0.71 2.65 -20.08
N GLN A 27 -1.84 3.05 -20.66
CA GLN A 27 -2.77 3.98 -20.01
C GLN A 27 -3.30 3.43 -18.68
N MET A 28 -3.62 2.13 -18.62
CA MET A 28 -4.02 1.47 -17.38
C MET A 28 -2.92 1.54 -16.31
N LEU A 29 -1.66 1.32 -16.72
CA LEU A 29 -0.51 1.44 -15.82
C LEU A 29 -0.27 2.89 -15.36
N GLU A 30 -0.43 3.86 -16.24
CA GLU A 30 -0.32 5.30 -15.92
C GLU A 30 -1.42 5.74 -14.96
N ALA A 31 -2.64 5.25 -15.11
CA ALA A 31 -3.72 5.50 -14.16
C ALA A 31 -3.37 4.95 -12.76
N SER A 32 -2.83 3.73 -12.68
CA SER A 32 -2.31 3.16 -11.43
C SER A 32 -1.16 3.99 -10.83
N ALA A 33 -0.31 4.59 -11.68
CA ALA A 33 0.76 5.49 -11.24
C ALA A 33 0.22 6.80 -10.65
N MET A 34 -0.77 7.41 -11.31
CA MET A 34 -1.44 8.62 -10.81
C MET A 34 -2.12 8.37 -9.47
N GLN A 35 -2.61 7.16 -9.25
CA GLN A 35 -3.19 6.73 -7.97
C GLN A 35 -2.14 6.38 -6.90
N GLY A 36 -0.85 6.31 -7.24
CA GLY A 36 0.24 6.01 -6.30
C GLY A 36 0.54 4.52 -6.10
N TYR A 37 -0.24 3.62 -6.68
CA TYR A 37 -0.07 2.17 -6.49
C TYR A 37 1.06 1.58 -7.34
N LYS A 38 1.45 2.24 -8.43
CA LYS A 38 2.48 1.70 -9.33
C LYS A 38 3.85 1.66 -8.67
N ALA A 39 4.49 0.49 -8.67
CA ALA A 39 5.87 0.34 -8.25
C ALA A 39 6.83 1.21 -9.10
N PRO A 40 7.91 1.74 -8.50
CA PRO A 40 8.83 2.65 -9.19
C PRO A 40 9.57 1.96 -10.35
N GLU A 41 9.91 0.68 -10.21
CA GLU A 41 10.58 -0.11 -11.24
C GLU A 41 9.65 -0.58 -12.38
N LEU A 42 8.33 -0.51 -12.18
CA LEU A 42 7.36 -0.99 -13.16
C LEU A 42 7.14 0.07 -14.24
N ILE A 43 7.78 -0.11 -15.40
CA ILE A 43 7.70 0.83 -16.54
C ILE A 43 6.59 0.43 -17.50
N LYS A 44 6.46 -0.87 -17.81
CA LYS A 44 5.44 -1.40 -18.73
C LYS A 44 4.61 -2.47 -18.04
N MET A 45 3.33 -2.59 -18.41
CA MET A 45 2.41 -3.54 -17.77
C MET A 45 2.91 -5.00 -17.83
N ARG A 46 3.57 -5.39 -18.92
CA ARG A 46 4.15 -6.73 -19.10
C ARG A 46 5.35 -7.04 -18.19
N GLU A 47 5.92 -6.02 -17.56
CA GLU A 47 7.06 -6.13 -16.63
C GLU A 47 6.56 -6.26 -15.18
N ALA A 48 5.25 -6.40 -14.96
CA ALA A 48 4.69 -6.66 -13.65
C ALA A 48 5.28 -7.95 -13.05
N THR A 49 5.66 -7.86 -11.79
CA THR A 49 6.28 -8.92 -11.00
C THR A 49 5.53 -9.09 -9.69
N ARG A 50 5.83 -10.17 -8.96
CA ARG A 50 5.28 -10.33 -7.60
C ARG A 50 5.69 -9.16 -6.72
N GLU A 51 6.91 -8.67 -6.89
CA GLU A 51 7.46 -7.58 -6.10
C GLU A 51 6.74 -6.26 -6.40
N SER A 52 6.33 -6.00 -7.64
CA SER A 52 5.50 -4.82 -7.96
C SER A 52 4.10 -4.92 -7.37
N ASP A 53 3.53 -6.13 -7.30
CA ASP A 53 2.26 -6.37 -6.60
C ASP A 53 2.43 -6.14 -5.08
N ILE A 54 3.56 -6.55 -4.49
CA ILE A 54 3.88 -6.28 -3.08
C ILE A 54 3.99 -4.79 -2.80
N TYR A 55 4.59 -4.00 -3.71
CA TYR A 55 4.62 -2.55 -3.56
C TYR A 55 3.20 -1.96 -3.52
N SER A 56 2.35 -2.39 -4.45
CA SER A 56 0.95 -1.94 -4.54
C SER A 56 0.18 -2.31 -3.26
N LEU A 57 0.40 -3.52 -2.73
CA LEU A 57 -0.12 -3.94 -1.43
C LEU A 57 0.40 -3.06 -0.30
N GLY A 58 1.70 -2.74 -0.29
CA GLY A 58 2.30 -1.84 0.70
C GLY A 58 1.64 -0.47 0.73
N VAL A 59 1.34 0.11 -0.44
CA VAL A 59 0.60 1.38 -0.55
C VAL A 59 -0.77 1.25 0.10
N ILE A 60 -1.51 0.17 -0.18
CA ILE A 60 -2.83 -0.10 0.44
C ILE A 60 -2.72 -0.21 1.97
N LEU A 61 -1.69 -0.90 2.48
CA LEU A 61 -1.46 -1.00 3.93
C LEU A 61 -1.15 0.39 4.54
N LEU A 62 -0.41 1.25 3.84
CA LEU A 62 -0.17 2.62 4.28
C LEU A 62 -1.43 3.49 4.25
N GLU A 63 -2.30 3.31 3.26
CA GLU A 63 -3.62 3.98 3.20
C GLU A 63 -4.49 3.61 4.40
N MET A 64 -4.48 2.33 4.80
CA MET A 64 -5.19 1.87 6.00
C MET A 64 -4.71 2.61 7.26
N LEU A 65 -3.41 2.88 7.38
CA LEU A 65 -2.83 3.64 8.49
C LEU A 65 -3.17 5.14 8.44
N ALA A 66 -3.18 5.72 7.23
CA ALA A 66 -3.55 7.12 7.03
C ALA A 66 -5.06 7.35 7.24
N GLN A 67 -5.88 6.30 7.06
CA GLN A 67 -7.33 6.38 6.82
C GLN A 67 -7.67 7.35 5.67
N LYS A 68 -6.81 7.39 4.64
CA LYS A 68 -6.90 8.26 3.46
C LYS A 68 -6.41 7.52 2.24
N GLU A 69 -7.04 7.77 1.09
CA GLU A 69 -6.58 7.26 -0.22
C GLU A 69 -5.28 7.95 -0.65
N ALA A 70 -4.44 7.21 -1.37
CA ALA A 70 -3.08 7.58 -1.79
C ALA A 70 -3.02 8.72 -2.80
N ALA A 71 -4.11 8.99 -3.52
CA ALA A 71 -4.14 10.06 -4.52
C ALA A 71 -5.32 11.00 -4.34
N ASN A 72 -5.85 11.14 -3.12
CA ASN A 72 -7.00 12.00 -2.88
C ASN A 72 -6.71 13.47 -3.25
N SER A 73 -7.05 13.83 -4.49
CA SER A 73 -6.87 15.15 -5.11
C SER A 73 -7.84 16.21 -4.57
N SER A 74 -8.73 15.82 -3.65
CA SER A 74 -9.84 16.64 -3.16
C SER A 74 -9.51 17.41 -1.87
N SER A 75 -8.33 17.22 -1.27
CA SER A 75 -7.94 17.94 -0.05
C SER A 75 -6.92 19.06 -0.33
N PRO A 76 -7.34 20.34 -0.41
CA PRO A 76 -6.45 21.45 -0.73
C PRO A 76 -5.36 21.71 0.33
N ASN A 77 -5.45 21.10 1.51
CA ASN A 77 -4.57 21.39 2.66
C ASN A 77 -3.72 20.20 3.12
N ALA A 78 -3.89 19.01 2.56
CA ALA A 78 -3.16 17.83 2.99
C ALA A 78 -2.12 17.47 1.94
N ARG A 79 -1.02 18.25 1.89
CA ARG A 79 0.26 17.97 1.20
C ARG A 79 0.14 16.80 0.23
N ASP A 80 -0.27 17.03 -1.03
CA ASP A 80 -0.43 16.02 -2.10
C ASP A 80 0.25 14.70 -1.72
N ILE A 81 -0.48 13.83 -1.01
CA ILE A 81 0.17 12.77 -0.22
C ILE A 81 0.48 11.69 -1.22
N HIS A 82 1.59 11.81 -1.94
CA HIS A 82 2.19 10.69 -2.65
C HIS A 82 2.67 9.70 -1.59
N LEU A 83 1.75 8.90 -1.07
CA LEU A 83 2.02 7.63 -0.42
C LEU A 83 2.74 6.77 -1.48
N PRO A 84 3.97 6.25 -1.25
CA PRO A 84 4.72 6.12 0.02
C PRO A 84 5.74 7.23 0.36
N SER A 85 6.11 8.13 -0.57
CA SER A 85 7.13 9.17 -0.35
C SER A 85 6.87 10.02 0.89
N SER A 86 5.63 10.48 1.10
CA SER A 86 5.28 11.28 2.28
C SER A 86 5.48 10.49 3.58
N PHE A 87 5.20 9.19 3.57
CA PHE A 87 5.43 8.33 4.72
C PHE A 87 6.92 8.12 4.99
N LYS A 88 7.74 7.97 3.93
CA LYS A 88 9.19 7.89 4.06
C LYS A 88 9.75 9.14 4.74
N ASP A 89 9.29 10.33 4.35
CA ASP A 89 9.72 11.58 4.96
C ASP A 89 9.27 11.66 6.44
N LEU A 90 8.04 11.24 6.75
CA LEU A 90 7.55 11.16 8.13
C LEU A 90 8.35 10.16 9.00
N VAL A 91 8.80 9.03 8.43
CA VAL A 91 9.72 8.09 9.12
C VAL A 91 11.06 8.74 9.38
N LEU A 92 11.66 9.36 8.37
CA LEU A 92 12.97 10.01 8.47
C LEU A 92 12.94 11.15 9.49
N GLU A 93 11.84 11.89 9.56
CA GLU A 93 11.61 12.94 10.56
C GLU A 93 11.26 12.40 11.96
N ARG A 94 11.13 11.07 12.14
CA ARG A 94 10.64 10.41 13.36
C ARG A 94 9.25 10.88 13.80
N LYS A 95 8.44 11.36 12.85
CA LYS A 95 7.05 11.81 13.04
C LYS A 95 6.05 10.77 12.54
N ILE A 96 6.37 9.49 12.76
CA ILE A 96 5.55 8.36 12.31
C ILE A 96 4.11 8.46 12.86
N SER A 97 3.96 8.95 14.10
CA SER A 97 2.65 9.19 14.72
C SER A 97 1.79 10.18 13.94
N ASP A 98 2.39 11.13 13.22
CA ASP A 98 1.69 12.11 12.40
C ASP A 98 1.24 11.50 11.06
N ALA A 99 1.83 10.36 10.68
CA ALA A 99 1.44 9.59 9.50
C ALA A 99 0.17 8.76 9.76
N PHE A 100 -0.11 8.44 11.02
CA PHE A 100 -1.30 7.70 11.41
C PHE A 100 -2.48 8.63 11.62
N SER A 101 -3.69 8.13 11.33
CA SER A 101 -4.88 8.88 11.71
C SER A 101 -4.93 9.05 13.24
N SER A 102 -5.35 10.25 13.68
CA SER A 102 -5.46 10.54 15.12
C SER A 102 -6.39 9.58 15.87
N GLU A 103 -7.38 9.03 15.17
CA GLU A 103 -8.31 8.05 15.70
C GLU A 103 -7.64 6.69 15.92
N LEU A 104 -6.86 6.21 14.95
CA LEU A 104 -6.09 4.96 15.09
C LEU A 104 -5.09 5.03 16.24
N VAL A 105 -4.42 6.17 16.43
CA VAL A 105 -3.48 6.38 17.55
C VAL A 105 -4.20 6.35 18.89
N LYS A 106 -5.39 6.93 19.00
CA LYS A 106 -6.19 6.88 20.24
C LYS A 106 -6.67 5.46 20.52
N GLN A 107 -7.17 4.76 19.50
CA GLN A 107 -7.64 3.38 19.63
C GLN A 107 -6.51 2.42 20.01
N SER A 108 -5.32 2.57 19.44
CA SER A 108 -4.16 1.74 19.78
C SER A 108 -3.69 1.98 21.22
N LYS A 109 -3.68 3.24 21.69
CA LYS A 109 -3.40 3.58 23.10
C LYS A 109 -4.43 2.97 24.06
N ASN A 110 -5.71 3.13 23.76
CA ASN A 110 -6.79 2.63 24.62
C ASN A 110 -6.81 1.09 24.70
N SER A 111 -6.38 0.41 23.65
CA SER A 111 -6.30 -1.06 23.60
C SER A 111 -4.93 -1.63 23.98
N GLY A 112 -3.93 -0.78 24.23
CA GLY A 112 -2.54 -1.20 24.47
C GLY A 112 -1.83 -1.78 23.24
N LYS A 113 -2.36 -1.57 22.03
CA LYS A 113 -1.87 -2.13 20.75
C LYS A 113 -0.95 -1.19 19.97
N GLU A 114 -0.29 -0.24 20.64
CA GLU A 114 0.64 0.69 19.98
C GLU A 114 1.79 -0.03 19.28
N GLN A 115 2.30 -1.12 19.87
CA GLN A 115 3.35 -1.94 19.26
C GLN A 115 2.87 -2.61 17.97
N ASN A 116 1.64 -3.15 17.95
CA ASN A 116 1.06 -3.78 16.77
C ASN A 116 0.86 -2.75 15.65
N LEU A 117 0.44 -1.53 15.99
CA LEU A 117 0.30 -0.43 15.03
C LEU A 117 1.66 -0.07 14.40
N ASN A 118 2.72 0.04 15.21
CA ASN A 118 4.07 0.31 14.72
C ASN A 118 4.60 -0.84 13.85
N ALA A 119 4.38 -2.10 14.25
CA ALA A 119 4.80 -3.26 13.47
C ALA A 119 4.06 -3.35 12.12
N PHE A 120 2.77 -3.00 12.07
CA PHE A 120 2.01 -2.90 10.83
C PHE A 120 2.58 -1.82 9.91
N PHE A 121 2.99 -0.69 10.48
CA PHE A 121 3.65 0.36 9.74
C PHE A 121 5.02 -0.03 9.17
N GLU A 122 5.85 -0.70 9.98
CA GLU A 122 7.13 -1.24 9.52
C GLU A 122 6.94 -2.26 8.38
N LEU A 123 5.92 -3.11 8.47
CA LEU A 123 5.56 -4.03 7.39
C LEU A 123 5.15 -3.27 6.12
N ALA A 124 4.25 -2.31 6.23
CA ALA A 124 3.76 -1.52 5.10
C ALA A 124 4.90 -0.78 4.39
N THR A 125 5.81 -0.16 5.15
CA THR A 125 7.00 0.51 4.60
C THR A 125 8.01 -0.45 3.99
N ALA A 126 8.19 -1.66 4.56
CA ALA A 126 9.02 -2.70 3.97
C ALA A 126 8.48 -3.19 2.62
N CYS A 127 7.15 -3.33 2.48
CA CYS A 127 6.50 -3.64 1.20
C CYS A 127 6.73 -2.54 0.15
N CYS A 128 6.79 -1.28 0.57
CA CYS A 128 7.05 -0.12 -0.29
C CYS A 128 8.54 0.16 -0.57
N ASN A 129 9.45 -0.78 -0.27
CA ASN A 129 10.88 -0.54 -0.48
C ASN A 129 11.17 -0.22 -1.97
N PRO A 130 11.94 0.85 -2.28
CA PRO A 130 12.30 1.16 -3.66
C PRO A 130 13.07 0.03 -4.36
N SER A 131 13.81 -0.79 -3.60
CA SER A 131 14.47 -1.99 -4.11
C SER A 131 13.52 -3.20 -4.04
N PRO A 132 13.10 -3.77 -5.18
CA PRO A 132 12.13 -4.87 -5.21
C PRO A 132 12.58 -6.10 -4.43
N SER A 133 13.88 -6.41 -4.46
CA SER A 133 14.47 -7.58 -3.77
C SER A 133 14.53 -7.45 -2.26
N LEU A 134 14.32 -6.24 -1.70
CA LEU A 134 14.25 -6.01 -0.26
C LEU A 134 12.83 -6.07 0.28
N ARG A 135 11.82 -6.17 -0.59
CA ARG A 135 10.42 -6.32 -0.18
C ARG A 135 10.21 -7.73 0.37
N PRO A 136 9.43 -7.90 1.45
CA PRO A 136 9.11 -9.21 1.97
C PRO A 136 8.24 -9.99 0.97
N ASP A 137 8.44 -11.31 0.89
CA ASP A 137 7.54 -12.17 0.12
C ASP A 137 6.18 -12.33 0.81
N THR A 138 5.18 -12.85 0.07
CA THR A 138 3.81 -13.01 0.58
C THR A 138 3.71 -13.91 1.80
N LYS A 139 4.57 -14.93 1.94
CA LYS A 139 4.56 -15.83 3.11
C LYS A 139 5.01 -15.07 4.35
N ARG A 140 6.06 -14.25 4.22
CA ARG A 140 6.56 -13.40 5.30
C ARG A 140 5.55 -12.32 5.66
N ILE A 141 4.92 -11.67 4.68
CA ILE A 141 3.87 -10.67 4.92
C ILE A 141 2.71 -11.30 5.71
N LEU A 142 2.20 -12.44 5.27
CA LEU A 142 1.10 -13.14 5.94
C LEU A 142 1.47 -13.48 7.39
N LYS A 143 2.64 -14.08 7.61
CA LYS A 143 3.12 -14.42 8.95
C LYS A 143 3.21 -13.18 9.85
N MET A 144 3.73 -12.07 9.34
CA MET A 144 3.83 -10.83 10.10
C MET A 144 2.44 -10.26 10.44
N LEU A 145 1.49 -10.29 9.51
CA LEU A 145 0.11 -9.87 9.76
C LEU A 145 -0.57 -10.75 10.84
N GLU A 146 -0.37 -12.06 10.80
CA GLU A 146 -0.87 -12.98 11.82
C GLU A 146 -0.28 -12.67 13.20
N GLU A 147 1.03 -12.39 13.28
CA GLU A 147 1.71 -12.01 14.52
C GLU A 147 1.20 -10.66 15.06
N ILE A 148 0.97 -9.67 14.18
CA ILE A 148 0.43 -8.34 14.52
C ILE A 148 -1.02 -8.42 15.01
N SER A 149 -1.80 -9.39 14.54
CA SER A 149 -3.23 -9.50 14.90
C SER A 149 -3.48 -10.04 16.32
N ARG A 150 -2.50 -10.72 16.91
CA ARG A 150 -2.55 -11.23 18.28
C ARG A 150 -2.61 -10.09 19.29
#